data_AF-A0AAV6VZA6-F1
#
_entry.id   AF-A0AAV6VZA6-F1
#
_cell.length_a   1.000
_cell.length_b   1.000
_cell.length_c   1.000
_cell.angle_alpha   90.00
_cell.angle_beta   90.00
_cell.angle_gamma   90.00
#
_symmetry.space_group_name_H-M   'P 1'
#
loop_
_entity.id
_entity.type
_entity.pdbx_description
1 polymer ?
#
loop_
_entity_poly.entity_id
_entity_poly.type
_entity_poly.pdbx_seq_one_letter_code
_entity_poly.pdbx_strand_id
1 'polypeptide(L)'
;MKHRPKQKVVFYSEAFSVDAPKPQPGASSSTIPSTSARRSSVRRSPSSTPVSSAPARQITPFQSGGKRNTDLNDALIYMICKDNLPHSLVEKEGFSHFARVAVPLYKVPSRKTVRHFE
;
A
#
# COMPACT_ATOMS: atom_id res chain seq x y z
N MET A 1 21.47 18.05 39.06
CA MET A 1 20.48 17.05 38.59
C MET A 1 19.33 17.78 37.90
N LYS A 2 19.22 17.69 36.56
CA LYS A 2 18.11 18.32 35.82
C LYS A 2 16.93 17.35 35.77
N HIS A 3 15.88 17.64 36.53
CA HIS A 3 14.63 16.89 36.50
C HIS A 3 13.93 17.10 35.15
N ARG A 4 13.69 16.02 34.40
CA ARG A 4 12.80 16.06 33.24
C ARG A 4 11.35 15.86 33.70
N PRO A 5 10.41 16.73 33.30
CA PRO A 5 9.00 16.55 33.62
C PRO A 5 8.44 15.32 32.87
N LYS A 6 7.66 14.51 33.57
CA LYS A 6 6.96 13.35 33.00
C LYS A 6 5.80 13.84 32.14
N GLN A 7 5.91 13.71 30.82
CA GLN A 7 4.79 13.94 29.91
C GLN A 7 3.74 12.84 30.12
N LYS A 8 2.51 13.24 30.43
CA LYS A 8 1.36 12.35 30.53
C LYS A 8 0.93 11.99 29.11
N VAL A 9 1.09 10.72 28.75
CA VAL A 9 0.57 10.17 27.49
C VAL A 9 -0.91 9.86 27.69
N VAL A 10 -1.78 10.65 27.07
CA VAL A 10 -3.22 10.38 27.00
C VAL A 10 -3.45 9.45 25.82
N PHE A 11 -3.77 8.18 26.12
CA PHE A 11 -4.11 7.19 25.10
C PHE A 11 -5.59 7.37 24.71
N TYR A 12 -5.85 7.92 23.52
CA TYR A 12 -7.18 7.86 22.92
C TYR A 12 -7.32 6.51 22.21
N SER A 13 -8.23 5.68 22.72
CA SER A 13 -8.67 4.44 22.09
C SER A 13 -10.04 4.67 21.46
N GLU A 14 -10.07 4.97 20.16
CA GLU A 14 -11.28 4.76 19.36
C GLU A 14 -11.00 3.69 18.30
N ALA A 15 -11.81 2.64 18.34
CA ALA A 15 -11.71 1.46 17.50
C ALA A 15 -12.15 1.79 16.07
N PHE A 16 -11.25 1.62 15.11
CA PHE A 16 -11.60 1.65 13.69
C PHE A 16 -12.36 0.37 13.33
N SER A 17 -13.66 0.51 13.08
CA SER A 17 -14.52 -0.57 12.57
C SER A 17 -14.19 -0.80 11.09
N VAL A 18 -13.71 -2.00 10.74
CA VAL A 18 -13.47 -2.44 9.36
C VAL A 18 -14.63 -3.35 8.92
N ASP A 19 -15.49 -2.82 8.04
CA ASP A 19 -16.53 -3.59 7.38
C ASP A 19 -15.89 -4.54 6.34
N ALA A 20 -16.19 -5.85 6.45
CA ALA A 20 -15.56 -6.91 5.67
C ALA A 20 -16.31 -7.18 4.34
N PRO A 21 -15.62 -7.39 3.19
CA PRO A 21 -16.28 -7.76 1.95
C PRO A 21 -16.75 -9.22 1.92
N LYS A 22 -18.01 -9.43 1.50
CA LYS A 22 -18.74 -10.70 1.42
C LYS A 22 -18.20 -11.66 0.32
N PRO A 23 -18.11 -12.98 0.55
CA PRO A 23 -17.66 -13.95 -0.46
C PRO A 23 -18.80 -14.40 -1.40
N GLN A 24 -18.48 -14.67 -2.67
CA GLN A 24 -19.38 -15.30 -3.64
C GLN A 24 -18.91 -16.72 -4.03
N PRO A 25 -19.78 -17.75 -4.01
CA PRO A 25 -19.48 -19.11 -4.46
C PRO A 25 -20.09 -19.47 -5.83
N GLY A 26 -19.48 -20.43 -6.53
CA GLY A 26 -20.06 -21.17 -7.68
C GLY A 26 -19.05 -21.31 -8.83
N ALA A 27 -18.22 -22.36 -8.92
CA ALA A 27 -18.51 -23.73 -9.37
C ALA A 27 -18.97 -23.83 -10.84
N SER A 28 -18.15 -24.48 -11.70
CA SER A 28 -18.60 -25.54 -12.63
C SER A 28 -17.41 -26.21 -13.33
N SER A 29 -17.31 -27.51 -13.07
CA SER A 29 -16.51 -28.52 -13.79
C SER A 29 -17.14 -28.80 -15.16
N SER A 30 -16.34 -28.94 -16.22
CA SER A 30 -16.79 -29.57 -17.46
C SER A 30 -15.66 -30.29 -18.19
N THR A 31 -15.65 -31.62 -18.02
CA THR A 31 -15.51 -32.68 -19.02
C THR A 31 -14.53 -32.49 -20.19
N ILE A 32 -13.45 -33.29 -20.17
CA ILE A 32 -12.49 -33.49 -21.26
C ILE A 32 -13.05 -34.50 -22.27
N PRO A 33 -13.11 -34.21 -23.58
CA PRO A 33 -13.18 -35.24 -24.61
C PRO A 33 -11.81 -35.43 -25.28
N SER A 34 -11.32 -36.67 -25.27
CA SER A 34 -10.15 -37.11 -26.02
C SER A 34 -10.55 -37.44 -27.46
N THR A 35 -10.00 -36.74 -28.45
CA THR A 35 -9.96 -37.23 -29.84
C THR A 35 -8.62 -36.88 -30.48
N SER A 36 -8.00 -37.91 -31.03
CA SER A 36 -6.63 -37.96 -31.54
C SER A 36 -6.49 -37.35 -32.95
N ALA A 37 -5.27 -36.83 -33.18
CA ALA A 37 -4.58 -36.68 -34.46
C ALA A 37 -5.22 -35.85 -35.58
N ARG A 38 -4.62 -34.67 -35.84
CA ARG A 38 -4.15 -34.32 -37.19
C ARG A 38 -3.09 -33.22 -37.16
N ARG A 39 -1.87 -33.56 -37.56
CA ARG A 39 -0.82 -32.61 -37.93
C ARG A 39 -1.24 -31.92 -39.22
N SER A 40 -1.36 -30.59 -39.19
CA SER A 40 -1.26 -29.77 -40.39
C SER A 40 -0.47 -28.51 -40.06
N SER A 41 0.71 -28.42 -40.66
CA SER A 41 1.58 -27.25 -40.70
C SER A 41 0.87 -26.06 -41.36
N VAL A 42 0.58 -25.00 -40.62
CA VAL A 42 0.19 -23.71 -41.20
C VAL A 42 0.84 -22.57 -40.42
N ARG A 43 1.80 -21.93 -41.10
CA ARG A 43 2.25 -20.53 -41.05
C ARG A 43 2.16 -19.76 -39.73
N ARG A 44 3.33 -19.33 -39.24
CA ARG A 44 3.49 -18.19 -38.31
C ARG A 44 2.96 -16.91 -38.96
N SER A 45 1.92 -16.33 -38.37
CA SER A 45 1.50 -14.95 -38.60
C SER A 45 2.06 -14.10 -37.46
N PRO A 46 2.84 -13.03 -37.71
CA PRO A 46 3.11 -12.04 -36.66
C PRO A 46 1.80 -11.32 -36.35
N SER A 47 1.16 -11.66 -35.24
CA SER A 47 0.04 -10.90 -34.71
C SER A 47 0.56 -9.55 -34.23
N SER A 48 0.38 -8.51 -35.02
CA SER A 48 0.48 -7.14 -34.56
C SER A 48 -0.64 -6.92 -33.54
N THR A 49 -0.36 -7.14 -32.26
CA THR A 49 -1.23 -6.66 -31.19
C THR A 49 -1.28 -5.13 -31.33
N PRO A 50 -2.45 -4.48 -31.49
CA PRO A 50 -2.52 -3.05 -31.31
C PRO A 50 -2.13 -2.80 -29.86
N VAL A 51 -0.94 -2.24 -29.65
CA VAL A 51 -0.55 -1.70 -28.36
C VAL A 51 -1.61 -0.67 -28.01
N SER A 52 -2.50 -1.00 -27.08
CA SER A 52 -3.49 -0.05 -26.59
C SER A 52 -2.69 1.10 -25.99
N SER A 53 -2.62 2.22 -26.72
CA SER A 53 -2.05 3.47 -26.25
C SER A 53 -3.01 4.10 -25.24
N ALA A 54 -3.36 3.35 -24.20
CA ALA A 54 -4.02 3.90 -23.05
C ALA A 54 -3.07 4.95 -22.47
N PRO A 55 -3.52 6.20 -22.27
CA PRO A 55 -2.69 7.22 -21.66
C PRO A 55 -2.25 6.71 -20.30
N ALA A 56 -0.94 6.65 -20.08
CA ALA A 56 -0.36 6.30 -18.80
C ALA A 56 -1.00 7.21 -17.74
N ARG A 57 -1.76 6.62 -16.81
CA ARG A 57 -2.39 7.37 -15.72
C ARG A 57 -1.26 7.97 -14.91
N GLN A 58 -1.09 9.28 -14.98
CA GLN A 58 -0.11 9.98 -14.16
C GLN A 58 -0.54 9.84 -12.69
N ILE A 59 0.25 9.08 -11.95
CA ILE A 59 0.09 8.82 -10.53
C ILE A 59 0.53 10.08 -9.78
N THR A 60 -0.41 10.89 -9.31
CA THR A 60 -0.13 12.15 -8.60
C THR A 60 -0.04 11.92 -7.10
N PRO A 61 1.05 12.36 -6.43
CA PRO A 61 1.22 12.15 -4.99
C PRO A 61 0.08 12.77 -4.20
N PHE A 62 -0.20 12.22 -3.01
CA PHE A 62 -1.21 12.80 -2.14
C PHE A 62 -0.87 14.25 -1.81
N GLN A 63 -1.89 15.11 -1.85
CA GLN A 63 -1.73 16.50 -1.51
C GLN A 63 -1.31 16.62 -0.04
N SER A 64 -0.26 17.39 0.22
CA SER A 64 0.18 17.69 1.57
C SER A 64 -0.95 18.37 2.33
N GLY A 65 -1.30 17.82 3.51
CA GLY A 65 -2.45 18.27 4.30
C GLY A 65 -3.83 17.79 3.83
N GLY A 66 -3.89 16.99 2.76
CA GLY A 66 -5.13 16.31 2.36
C GLY A 66 -5.49 15.19 3.36
N LYS A 67 -6.79 14.88 3.49
CA LYS A 67 -7.30 13.90 4.47
C LYS A 67 -6.51 12.60 4.49
N ARG A 68 -6.31 11.98 3.31
CA ARG A 68 -5.53 10.73 3.17
C ARG A 68 -4.08 10.86 3.65
N ASN A 69 -3.44 11.99 3.41
CA ASN A 69 -2.06 12.22 3.85
C ASN A 69 -1.99 12.38 5.38
N THR A 70 -2.96 13.08 5.97
CA THR A 70 -3.09 13.21 7.43
C THR A 70 -3.37 11.86 8.09
N ASP A 71 -4.36 11.12 7.60
CA ASP A 71 -4.70 9.78 8.14
C ASP A 71 -3.47 8.84 8.14
N LEU A 72 -2.62 8.89 7.10
CA LEU A 72 -1.40 8.10 7.00
C LEU A 72 -0.30 8.58 7.96
N ASN A 73 -0.14 9.89 8.13
CA ASN A 73 0.79 10.44 9.10
C ASN A 73 0.39 10.06 10.53
N ASP A 74 -0.90 10.14 10.85
CA ASP A 74 -1.43 9.80 12.17
C ASP A 74 -1.22 8.30 12.45
N ALA A 75 -1.48 7.43 11.48
CA ALA A 75 -1.20 6.00 11.59
C ALA A 75 0.30 5.71 11.78
N LEU A 76 1.17 6.44 11.08
CA LEU A 76 2.62 6.31 11.21
C LEU A 76 3.11 6.75 12.60
N ILE A 77 2.63 7.90 13.09
CA ILE A 77 2.95 8.41 14.43
C ILE A 77 2.43 7.43 15.49
N TYR A 78 1.20 6.93 15.32
CA TYR A 78 0.62 5.92 16.20
C TYR A 78 1.53 4.70 16.31
N MET A 79 1.98 4.12 15.19
CA MET A 79 2.90 2.97 15.20
C MET A 79 4.20 3.30 15.94
N ILE A 80 4.81 4.47 15.66
CA ILE A 80 6.06 4.89 16.29
C ILE A 80 5.90 5.01 17.82
N CYS A 81 4.85 5.69 18.28
CA CYS A 81 4.60 5.91 19.70
C CYS A 81 4.14 4.64 20.42
N LYS A 82 3.29 3.82 19.77
CA LYS A 82 2.71 2.63 20.38
C LYS A 82 3.73 1.50 20.54
N ASP A 83 4.57 1.31 19.53
CA ASP A 83 5.56 0.23 19.50
C ASP A 83 6.95 0.69 19.96
N ASN A 84 7.07 1.93 20.46
CA ASN A 84 8.33 2.57 20.90
C ASN A 84 9.44 2.48 19.84
N LEU A 85 9.09 2.68 18.56
CA LEU A 85 10.04 2.59 17.46
C LEU A 85 10.89 3.85 17.39
N PRO A 86 12.14 3.74 16.91
CA PRO A 86 12.96 4.92 16.72
C PRO A 86 12.37 5.80 15.61
N HIS A 87 12.39 7.12 15.79
CA HIS A 87 11.92 8.06 14.77
C HIS A 87 12.75 7.96 13.46
N SER A 88 13.93 7.32 13.51
CA SER A 88 14.76 7.02 12.34
C SER A 88 14.22 5.89 11.46
N LEU A 89 13.20 5.15 11.89
CA LEU A 89 12.53 4.09 11.14
C LEU A 89 12.07 4.57 9.77
N VAL A 90 11.48 5.77 9.70
CA VAL A 90 10.88 6.34 8.48
C VAL A 90 11.90 6.58 7.36
N GLU A 91 13.19 6.63 7.70
CA GLU A 91 14.31 6.83 6.77
C GLU A 91 15.04 5.52 6.43
N LYS A 92 14.64 4.39 7.02
CA LYS A 92 15.24 3.08 6.73
C LYS A 92 14.76 2.57 5.37
N GLU A 93 15.67 1.96 4.64
CA GLU A 93 15.41 1.45 3.29
C GLU A 93 14.26 0.43 3.26
N GLY A 94 14.22 -0.47 4.24
CA GLY A 94 13.14 -1.47 4.35
C GLY A 94 11.77 -0.83 4.53
N PHE A 95 11.66 0.20 5.37
CA PHE A 95 10.40 0.93 5.55
C PHE A 95 10.03 1.75 4.32
N SER A 96 11.00 2.41 3.68
CA SER A 96 10.78 3.16 2.44
C SER A 96 10.29 2.26 1.30
N HIS A 97 10.87 1.07 1.16
CA HIS A 97 10.42 0.07 0.21
C HIS A 97 8.99 -0.40 0.53
N PHE A 98 8.72 -0.76 1.79
CA PHE A 98 7.37 -1.15 2.23
C PHE A 98 6.34 -0.07 1.92
N ALA A 99 6.60 1.18 2.29
CA ALA A 99 5.70 2.31 2.07
C ALA A 99 5.44 2.57 0.59
N ARG A 100 6.47 2.45 -0.27
CA ARG A 100 6.31 2.59 -1.73
C ARG A 100 5.43 1.51 -2.34
N VAL A 101 5.53 0.28 -1.85
CA VAL A 101 4.71 -0.85 -2.34
C VAL A 101 3.28 -0.74 -1.82
N ALA A 102 3.11 -0.47 -0.53
CA ALA A 102 1.79 -0.42 0.12
C ALA A 102 1.01 0.83 -0.29
N VAL A 103 1.68 1.98 -0.36
CA VAL A 103 1.05 3.28 -0.62
C VAL A 103 1.92 4.14 -1.56
N PRO A 104 1.93 3.86 -2.88
CA PRO A 104 2.84 4.51 -3.83
C PRO A 104 2.70 6.03 -3.92
N LEU A 105 1.52 6.56 -3.58
CA LEU A 105 1.20 7.99 -3.60
C LEU A 105 1.59 8.75 -2.36
N TYR A 106 1.98 8.05 -1.29
CA TYR A 106 2.33 8.67 -0.03
C TYR A 106 3.79 9.10 -0.02
N LYS A 107 3.99 10.38 0.32
CA LYS A 107 5.34 10.91 0.54
C LYS A 107 5.70 10.71 2.01
N VAL A 108 6.53 9.70 2.26
CA VAL A 108 7.02 9.38 3.61
C VAL A 108 7.67 10.62 4.25
N PRO A 109 7.27 11.01 5.47
CA PRO A 109 7.84 12.16 6.16
C PRO A 109 9.29 11.88 6.57
N SER A 110 10.10 12.93 6.63
CA SER A 110 11.44 12.83 7.20
C SER A 110 11.39 12.74 8.72
N ARG A 111 12.45 12.24 9.36
CA ARG A 111 12.56 12.19 10.83
C ARG A 111 12.35 13.56 11.48
N LYS A 112 12.81 14.62 10.82
CA LYS A 112 12.62 16.00 11.30
C LYS A 112 11.15 16.37 11.30
N THR A 113 10.43 16.01 10.24
CA THR A 113 8.99 16.23 10.11
C THR A 113 8.23 15.46 11.19
N VAL A 114 8.58 14.18 11.42
CA VAL A 114 7.97 13.35 12.48
C VAL A 114 8.10 13.98 13.86
N ARG A 115 9.27 14.53 14.19
CA ARG A 115 9.49 15.24 15.47
C ARG A 115 8.57 16.44 15.67
N HIS A 116 8.18 17.14 14.61
CA HIS A 116 7.34 18.33 14.71
C HIS A 116 5.84 18.03 14.87
N PHE A 117 5.43 16.76 14.79
CA PHE A 117 4.04 16.35 15.03
C PHE A 117 3.76 15.95 16.49
N GLU A 118 4.78 15.97 17.37
CA GLU A 118 4.65 15.74 18.82
C GLU A 118 4.23 17.02 19.56
#